data_AF-A0AAW2AF53-F1
#
_entry.id   AF-A0AAW2AF53-F1
#
_cell.length_a   1.000
_cell.length_b   1.000
_cell.length_c   1.000
_cell.angle_alpha   90.00
_cell.angle_beta   90.00
_cell.angle_gamma   90.00
#
_symmetry.space_group_name_H-M   'P 1'
#
loop_
_entity.id
_entity.type
_entity.pdbx_description
1 polymer ?
#
loop_
_entity_poly.entity_id
_entity_poly.type
_entity_poly.pdbx_seq_one_letter_code
_entity_poly.pdbx_strand_id
1 'polypeptide(L)'
;MEVSGNLLSSRLLSLLKNGKWEKDDVVKLFVALVKEFNGRNEDFHTWMMKLLHQVEIHKIVAELIFKNDSKIVDNIEDKINKIAKNTEVKSLDEILEEINDQAVIDEQTMAEVRDIVSSVFKCLSASTAPHLEGIKQSMFKLCKAVEKTKIYKPRVTQMVSWCILVLSKSSRLVQVGTGEGKSCIVAMFAAYQALNGKTPDIISSSPVLAERDAKEWSVFYKELGITVNVNTNKSKDTELKKCYECQVVYGTTQDFAGDFLRQRFHRKYVRPKREFQCVIVDEVDSLMLDKGLEVVYLNSNIPLMESLNGILAEIWFIINQLKRLDTGEILGPIQLFSQVLSEIINENKNIHSHTIVQIAVEL
;
A
#
# COMPACT_ATOMS: atom_id res chain seq x y z
N MET A 1 10.32 -17.27 31.04
CA MET A 1 9.77 -18.62 30.78
C MET A 1 8.25 -18.58 30.54
N GLU A 2 7.46 -17.85 31.32
CA GLU A 2 5.99 -17.73 31.08
C GLU A 2 5.62 -17.10 29.73
N VAL A 3 6.29 -16.01 29.34
CA VAL A 3 6.07 -15.35 28.03
C VAL A 3 6.39 -16.30 26.86
N SER A 4 7.45 -17.09 27.01
CA SER A 4 7.88 -18.09 26.03
C SER A 4 6.84 -19.22 25.89
N GLY A 5 6.31 -19.72 27.01
CA GLY A 5 5.26 -20.75 27.01
C GLY A 5 3.97 -20.29 26.35
N ASN A 6 3.56 -19.04 26.59
CA ASN A 6 2.37 -18.45 25.97
C ASN A 6 2.50 -18.27 24.45
N LEU A 7 3.69 -17.94 23.95
CA LEU A 7 3.93 -17.87 22.50
C LEU A 7 3.83 -19.25 21.84
N LEU A 8 4.39 -20.27 22.48
CA LEU A 8 4.44 -21.62 21.92
C LEU A 8 3.05 -22.27 21.90
N SER A 9 2.26 -22.06 22.95
CA SER A 9 0.85 -22.48 22.99
C SER A 9 0.00 -21.75 21.94
N SER A 10 0.23 -20.44 21.74
CA SER A 10 -0.49 -19.66 20.73
C SER A 10 -0.27 -20.18 19.30
N ARG A 11 0.94 -20.67 18.99
CA ARG A 11 1.27 -21.26 17.67
C ARG A 11 0.75 -22.68 17.50
N LEU A 12 0.80 -23.51 18.53
CA LEU A 12 0.16 -24.83 18.46
C LEU A 12 -1.36 -24.68 18.23
N LEU A 13 -1.97 -23.65 18.84
CA LEU A 13 -3.37 -23.30 18.59
C LEU A 13 -3.61 -22.71 17.20
N SER A 14 -2.64 -22.03 16.58
CA SER A 14 -2.80 -21.52 15.21
C SER A 14 -2.87 -22.65 14.18
N LEU A 15 -2.16 -23.77 14.41
CA LEU A 15 -2.27 -24.96 13.57
C LEU A 15 -3.69 -25.53 13.54
N LEU A 16 -4.41 -25.53 14.68
CA LEU A 16 -5.80 -25.96 14.75
C LEU A 16 -6.75 -25.03 13.99
N LYS A 17 -6.49 -23.71 14.01
CA LYS A 17 -7.32 -22.73 13.28
C LYS A 17 -7.26 -22.90 11.76
N ASN A 18 -6.20 -23.52 11.25
CA ASN A 18 -6.00 -23.72 9.81
C ASN A 18 -6.83 -24.90 9.24
N GLY A 19 -7.62 -25.61 10.04
CA GLY A 19 -8.57 -26.65 9.59
C GLY A 19 -7.95 -27.93 9.01
N LYS A 20 -6.61 -28.04 9.04
CA LYS A 20 -5.83 -29.15 8.46
C LYS A 20 -5.16 -30.04 9.51
N TRP A 21 -5.36 -29.72 10.79
CA TRP A 21 -4.74 -30.38 11.93
C TRP A 21 -5.82 -30.65 12.97
N GLU A 22 -5.95 -31.91 13.39
CA GLU A 22 -6.82 -32.26 14.52
C GLU A 22 -6.07 -32.09 15.85
N LYS A 23 -6.82 -32.03 16.96
CA LYS A 23 -6.22 -31.92 18.31
C LYS A 23 -5.22 -33.04 18.58
N ASP A 24 -5.53 -34.25 18.14
CA ASP A 24 -4.68 -35.42 18.34
C ASP A 24 -3.38 -35.33 17.51
N ASP A 25 -3.43 -34.76 16.31
CA ASP A 25 -2.26 -34.58 15.45
C ASP A 25 -1.30 -33.54 16.02
N VAL A 26 -1.83 -32.44 16.56
CA VAL A 26 -1.01 -31.40 17.20
C VAL A 26 -0.34 -31.95 18.46
N VAL A 27 -1.03 -32.78 19.24
CA VAL A 27 -0.45 -33.44 20.41
C VAL A 27 0.64 -34.43 20.00
N LYS A 28 0.40 -35.27 18.98
CA LYS A 28 1.40 -36.20 18.44
C LYS A 28 2.63 -35.47 17.92
N LEU A 29 2.45 -34.37 17.21
CA LEU A 29 3.55 -33.53 16.72
C LEU A 29 4.37 -32.97 17.89
N PHE A 30 3.71 -32.40 18.90
CA PHE A 30 4.40 -31.85 20.06
C PHE A 30 5.20 -32.92 20.82
N VAL A 31 4.63 -34.10 21.05
CA VAL A 31 5.31 -35.22 21.71
C VAL A 31 6.52 -35.69 20.89
N ALA A 32 6.39 -35.78 19.57
CA ALA A 32 7.49 -36.15 18.67
C ALA A 32 8.64 -35.14 18.71
N LEU A 33 8.31 -33.84 18.66
CA LEU A 33 9.30 -32.77 18.72
C LEU A 33 10.03 -32.71 20.07
N VAL A 34 9.32 -32.92 21.18
CA VAL A 34 9.93 -33.02 22.52
C VAL A 34 10.87 -34.23 22.62
N LYS A 35 10.48 -35.37 22.06
CA LYS A 35 11.29 -36.59 22.08
C LYS A 35 12.60 -36.43 21.31
N GLU A 36 12.55 -35.77 20.16
CA GLU A 36 13.74 -35.50 19.33
C GLU A 36 14.65 -34.40 19.88
N PHE A 37 14.09 -33.43 20.59
CA PHE A 37 14.88 -32.37 21.19
C PHE A 37 15.86 -32.86 22.26
N ASN A 38 15.54 -33.95 22.98
CA ASN A 38 16.33 -34.48 24.10
C ASN A 38 17.76 -34.93 23.73
N GLY A 39 18.20 -34.78 22.47
CA GLY A 39 19.57 -35.00 22.01
C GLY A 39 20.27 -33.79 21.38
N ARG A 40 19.71 -32.57 21.43
CA ARG A 40 20.24 -31.37 20.75
C ARG A 40 20.81 -30.33 21.73
N ASN A 41 21.95 -29.71 21.37
CA ASN A 41 22.58 -28.58 22.10
C ASN A 41 22.02 -27.21 21.65
N GLU A 42 20.72 -27.09 21.46
CA GLU A 42 20.05 -25.84 21.05
C GLU A 42 19.04 -25.38 22.09
N ASP A 43 18.65 -24.11 22.07
CA ASP A 43 17.54 -23.62 22.89
C ASP A 43 16.22 -24.21 22.38
N PHE A 44 15.55 -24.99 23.24
CA PHE A 44 14.27 -25.66 22.99
C PHE A 44 13.25 -24.73 22.37
N HIS A 45 13.12 -23.53 22.94
CA HIS A 45 12.09 -22.58 22.52
C HIS A 45 12.36 -22.07 21.11
N THR A 46 13.60 -21.66 20.85
CA THR A 46 14.04 -21.16 19.55
C THR A 46 13.89 -22.22 18.45
N TRP A 47 14.33 -23.46 18.72
CA TRP A 47 14.24 -24.56 17.76
C TRP A 47 12.79 -24.94 17.44
N MET A 48 11.97 -25.13 18.49
CA MET A 48 10.56 -25.48 18.35
C MET A 48 9.77 -24.40 17.61
N MET A 49 10.00 -23.13 17.94
CA MET A 49 9.35 -22.01 17.28
C MET A 49 9.72 -21.91 15.81
N LYS A 50 10.99 -22.16 15.45
CA LYS A 50 11.43 -22.20 14.05
C LYS A 50 10.68 -23.30 13.29
N LEU A 51 10.64 -24.53 13.81
CA LEU A 51 9.96 -25.64 13.14
C LEU A 51 8.46 -25.41 13.00
N LEU A 52 7.78 -24.99 14.06
CA LEU A 52 6.35 -24.67 14.00
C LEU A 52 6.07 -23.54 13.00
N HIS A 53 6.94 -22.55 12.91
CA HIS A 53 6.82 -21.49 11.89
C HIS A 53 6.90 -22.04 10.48
N GLN A 54 7.84 -22.95 10.22
CA GLN A 54 8.05 -23.52 8.91
C GLN A 54 6.88 -24.42 8.51
N VAL A 55 6.31 -25.18 9.45
CA VAL A 55 5.09 -25.98 9.25
C VAL A 55 3.90 -25.09 8.88
N GLU A 56 3.76 -23.95 9.56
CA GLU A 56 2.68 -22.99 9.33
C GLU A 56 2.82 -22.26 7.99
N ILE A 57 4.00 -21.71 7.67
CA ILE A 57 4.27 -21.02 6.39
C ILE A 57 4.01 -21.96 5.20
N HIS A 58 4.51 -23.19 5.27
CA HIS A 58 4.45 -24.13 4.16
C HIS A 58 3.17 -24.98 4.14
N LYS A 59 2.19 -24.69 5.01
CA LYS A 59 0.88 -25.36 5.09
C LYS A 59 0.99 -26.90 5.09
N ILE A 60 1.94 -27.46 5.83
CA ILE A 60 2.18 -28.90 5.86
C ILE A 60 1.00 -29.61 6.54
N VAL A 61 0.45 -30.64 5.89
CA VAL A 61 -0.69 -31.44 6.38
C VAL A 61 -0.20 -32.58 7.28
N ALA A 62 -0.94 -32.85 8.37
CA ALA A 62 -0.63 -33.89 9.36
C ALA A 62 -0.45 -35.30 8.74
N GLU A 63 -1.35 -35.70 7.83
CA GLU A 63 -1.32 -37.00 7.14
C GLU A 63 0.01 -37.31 6.42
N LEU A 64 0.72 -36.27 6.00
CA LEU A 64 1.98 -36.42 5.27
C LEU A 64 3.19 -36.55 6.18
N ILE A 65 3.06 -36.18 7.46
CA ILE A 65 4.13 -36.21 8.46
C ILE A 65 4.14 -37.56 9.19
N PHE A 66 2.96 -38.10 9.49
CA PHE A 66 2.79 -39.33 10.28
C PHE A 66 2.91 -40.65 9.48
N LYS A 67 3.42 -40.63 8.24
CA LYS A 67 3.58 -41.86 7.44
C LYS A 67 4.63 -42.84 8.00
N ASN A 68 5.60 -42.36 8.78
CA ASN A 68 6.62 -43.17 9.46
C ASN A 68 6.91 -42.59 10.85
N ASP A 69 6.43 -43.27 11.90
CA ASP A 69 6.45 -42.79 13.31
C ASP A 69 7.83 -42.53 13.91
N SER A 70 8.93 -42.95 13.27
CA SER A 70 10.28 -42.90 13.87
C SER A 70 11.12 -41.69 13.49
N LYS A 71 10.68 -40.84 12.54
CA LYS A 71 11.49 -39.75 11.95
C LYS A 71 10.65 -38.55 11.52
N ILE A 72 9.81 -38.05 12.42
CA ILE A 72 8.87 -36.95 12.14
C ILE A 72 9.62 -35.65 11.80
N VAL A 73 10.69 -35.32 12.52
CA VAL A 73 11.44 -34.09 12.26
C VAL A 73 12.29 -34.22 11.01
N ASP A 74 12.96 -35.36 10.79
CA ASP A 74 13.66 -35.62 9.52
C ASP A 74 12.69 -35.52 8.33
N ASN A 75 11.44 -36.01 8.45
CA ASN A 75 10.43 -35.87 7.41
C ASN A 75 10.00 -34.39 7.20
N ILE A 76 9.88 -33.62 8.28
CA ILE A 76 9.57 -32.18 8.20
C ILE A 76 10.73 -31.43 7.57
N GLU A 77 11.97 -31.68 7.99
CA GLU A 77 13.18 -31.08 7.45
C GLU A 77 13.41 -31.51 6.00
N ASP A 78 13.23 -32.78 5.64
CA ASP A 78 13.31 -33.28 4.26
C ASP A 78 12.23 -32.67 3.37
N LYS A 79 11.03 -32.43 3.92
CA LYS A 79 9.94 -31.80 3.18
C LYS A 79 10.14 -30.30 3.06
N ILE A 80 10.64 -29.63 4.09
CA ILE A 80 11.09 -28.24 4.02
C ILE A 80 12.23 -28.13 3.01
N ASN A 81 13.17 -29.06 3.01
CA ASN A 81 14.27 -29.13 2.05
C ASN A 81 13.78 -29.49 0.64
N LYS A 82 12.73 -30.31 0.50
CA LYS A 82 12.06 -30.57 -0.79
C LYS A 82 11.24 -29.38 -1.25
N ILE A 83 10.61 -28.62 -0.36
CA ILE A 83 9.87 -27.40 -0.70
C ILE A 83 10.86 -26.28 -1.05
N ALA A 84 11.97 -26.19 -0.32
CA ALA A 84 13.08 -25.30 -0.60
C ALA A 84 13.86 -25.72 -1.85
N LYS A 85 13.97 -27.02 -2.17
CA LYS A 85 14.46 -27.53 -3.46
C LYS A 85 13.44 -27.37 -4.58
N ASN A 86 12.14 -27.45 -4.30
CA ASN A 86 11.03 -27.11 -5.20
C ASN A 86 10.82 -25.58 -5.33
N THR A 87 11.74 -24.78 -4.79
CA THR A 87 12.09 -23.48 -5.40
C THR A 87 12.88 -23.66 -6.70
N GLU A 88 12.95 -24.88 -7.24
CA GLU A 88 13.11 -25.14 -8.66
C GLU A 88 12.00 -24.43 -9.43
N VAL A 89 12.42 -23.64 -10.39
CA VAL A 89 11.61 -22.79 -11.26
C VAL A 89 10.30 -23.49 -11.64
N LYS A 90 9.17 -23.04 -11.07
CA LYS A 90 7.84 -23.54 -11.47
C LYS A 90 7.73 -23.52 -12.98
N SER A 91 7.25 -24.61 -13.55
CA SER A 91 7.06 -24.67 -15.00
C SER A 91 5.97 -23.67 -15.41
N LEU A 92 5.99 -23.24 -16.68
CA LEU A 92 4.94 -22.36 -17.22
C LEU A 92 3.55 -22.97 -16.98
N ASP A 93 3.44 -24.28 -17.15
CA ASP A 93 2.17 -25.00 -17.05
C ASP A 93 1.68 -25.04 -15.59
N GLU A 94 2.55 -25.29 -14.62
CA GLU A 94 2.20 -25.21 -13.18
C GLU A 94 1.73 -23.81 -12.78
N ILE A 95 2.38 -22.75 -13.27
CA ILE A 95 1.99 -21.37 -12.97
C ILE A 95 0.60 -21.08 -13.57
N LEU A 96 0.34 -21.53 -14.79
CA LEU A 96 -0.95 -21.32 -15.46
C LEU A 96 -2.07 -22.11 -14.78
N GLU A 97 -1.81 -23.34 -14.34
CA GLU A 97 -2.75 -24.13 -13.55
C GLU A 97 -3.09 -23.46 -12.22
N GLU A 98 -2.08 -23.01 -11.46
CA GLU A 98 -2.30 -22.29 -10.19
C GLU A 98 -3.14 -21.02 -10.38
N ILE A 99 -2.91 -20.29 -11.47
CA ILE A 99 -3.69 -19.09 -11.81
C ILE A 99 -5.12 -19.46 -12.20
N ASN A 100 -5.30 -20.52 -12.98
CA ASN A 100 -6.63 -20.99 -13.39
C ASN A 100 -7.47 -21.46 -12.19
N ASP A 101 -6.83 -22.08 -11.20
CA ASP A 101 -7.48 -22.51 -9.96
C ASP A 101 -7.88 -21.32 -9.06
N GLN A 102 -7.11 -20.23 -9.10
CA GLN A 102 -7.33 -19.06 -8.24
C GLN A 102 -8.19 -17.97 -8.87
N ALA A 103 -8.20 -17.87 -10.20
CA ALA A 103 -8.83 -16.77 -10.93
C ALA A 103 -9.77 -17.29 -12.01
N VAL A 104 -10.96 -16.66 -12.11
CA VAL A 104 -11.90 -16.89 -13.21
C VAL A 104 -11.37 -16.18 -14.45
N ILE A 105 -10.46 -16.82 -15.18
CA ILE A 105 -9.94 -16.35 -16.47
C ILE A 105 -10.52 -17.25 -17.56
N ASP A 106 -10.90 -16.65 -18.68
CA ASP A 106 -11.35 -17.40 -19.85
C ASP A 106 -10.19 -18.21 -20.47
N GLU A 107 -10.51 -19.43 -20.91
CA GLU A 107 -9.55 -20.39 -21.47
C GLU A 107 -8.82 -19.82 -22.71
N GLN A 108 -9.49 -18.97 -23.47
CA GLN A 108 -8.90 -18.28 -24.62
C GLN A 108 -7.77 -17.33 -24.20
N THR A 109 -7.98 -16.48 -23.20
CA THR A 109 -6.94 -15.59 -22.67
C THR A 109 -5.77 -16.40 -22.11
N MET A 110 -6.02 -17.52 -21.44
CA MET A 110 -4.94 -18.39 -20.94
C MET A 110 -4.10 -18.99 -22.07
N ALA A 111 -4.72 -19.41 -23.17
CA ALA A 111 -4.01 -19.89 -24.35
C ALA A 111 -3.14 -18.79 -24.98
N GLU A 112 -3.66 -17.57 -25.09
CA GLU A 112 -2.92 -16.40 -25.59
C GLU A 112 -1.73 -16.04 -24.68
N VAL A 113 -1.92 -16.05 -23.34
CA VAL A 113 -0.83 -15.83 -22.38
C VAL A 113 0.26 -16.88 -22.55
N ARG A 114 -0.10 -18.17 -22.68
CA ARG A 114 0.85 -19.26 -22.88
C ARG A 114 1.64 -19.07 -24.17
N ASP A 115 1.00 -18.66 -25.26
CA ASP A 115 1.66 -18.37 -26.54
C ASP A 115 2.62 -17.18 -26.45
N ILE A 116 2.18 -16.06 -25.85
CA ILE A 116 3.00 -14.86 -25.68
C ILE A 116 4.22 -15.15 -24.80
N VAL A 117 4.03 -15.80 -23.65
CA VAL A 117 5.14 -16.08 -22.73
C VAL A 117 6.11 -17.11 -23.31
N SER A 118 5.61 -18.18 -23.93
CA SER A 118 6.47 -19.19 -24.56
C SER A 118 7.25 -18.63 -25.74
N SER A 119 6.64 -17.78 -26.58
CA SER A 119 7.31 -17.12 -27.70
C SER A 119 8.39 -16.15 -27.22
N VAL A 120 8.10 -15.31 -26.23
CA VAL A 120 9.10 -14.39 -25.67
C VAL A 120 10.22 -15.15 -24.97
N PHE A 121 9.93 -16.24 -24.25
CA PHE A 121 10.95 -17.07 -23.61
C PHE A 121 11.90 -17.70 -24.64
N LYS A 122 11.37 -18.24 -25.76
CA LYS A 122 12.18 -18.74 -26.88
C LYS A 122 13.03 -17.64 -27.54
N CYS A 123 12.53 -16.42 -27.61
CA CYS A 123 13.26 -15.31 -28.23
C CYS A 123 14.29 -14.66 -27.30
N LEU A 124 14.10 -14.77 -25.99
CA LEU A 124 15.11 -14.38 -25.01
C LEU A 124 16.31 -15.36 -25.02
N SER A 125 16.11 -16.61 -25.45
CA SER A 125 17.18 -17.60 -25.63
C SER A 125 17.80 -17.60 -27.03
N ALA A 126 17.07 -17.24 -28.08
CA ALA A 126 17.58 -17.13 -29.45
C ALA A 126 18.10 -15.71 -29.78
N SER A 127 19.29 -15.60 -30.39
CA SER A 127 20.00 -14.32 -30.57
C SER A 127 19.34 -13.35 -31.57
N THR A 128 18.45 -13.83 -32.44
CA THR A 128 17.75 -13.00 -33.43
C THR A 128 16.45 -13.68 -33.87
N ALA A 129 15.31 -13.01 -33.68
CA ALA A 129 14.04 -13.44 -34.26
C ALA A 129 13.38 -12.25 -34.98
N PRO A 130 13.01 -12.40 -36.28
CA PRO A 130 12.29 -11.38 -37.01
C PRO A 130 10.81 -11.35 -36.60
N HIS A 131 10.33 -10.14 -36.36
CA HIS A 131 8.93 -9.71 -36.22
C HIS A 131 7.95 -10.66 -35.51
N LEU A 132 7.88 -10.54 -34.18
CA LEU A 132 6.78 -11.10 -33.39
C LEU A 132 5.65 -10.06 -33.26
N GLU A 133 4.46 -10.46 -32.85
CA GLU A 133 3.23 -9.65 -32.78
C GLU A 133 3.32 -8.45 -31.80
N GLY A 134 2.43 -7.46 -31.89
CA GLY A 134 2.57 -6.17 -31.16
C GLY A 134 2.74 -6.27 -29.64
N ILE A 135 1.98 -7.14 -28.96
CA ILE A 135 2.13 -7.39 -27.51
C ILE A 135 3.42 -8.16 -27.21
N LYS A 136 3.78 -9.13 -28.07
CA LYS A 136 5.02 -9.91 -27.96
C LYS A 136 6.25 -9.00 -28.07
N GLN A 137 6.25 -8.06 -29.03
CA GLN A 137 7.30 -7.06 -29.18
C GLN A 137 7.41 -6.15 -27.96
N SER A 138 6.27 -5.68 -27.46
CA SER A 138 6.23 -4.80 -26.30
C SER A 138 6.80 -5.51 -25.08
N MET A 139 6.36 -6.75 -24.81
CA MET A 139 6.89 -7.54 -23.70
C MET A 139 8.39 -7.81 -23.86
N PHE A 140 8.82 -8.22 -25.05
CA PHE A 140 10.24 -8.45 -25.32
C PHE A 140 11.09 -7.19 -25.09
N LYS A 141 10.65 -6.03 -25.59
CA LYS A 141 11.32 -4.74 -25.38
C LYS A 141 11.42 -4.38 -23.90
N LEU A 142 10.34 -4.59 -23.14
CA LEU A 142 10.31 -4.33 -21.70
C LEU A 142 11.27 -5.28 -20.96
N CYS A 143 11.23 -6.58 -21.25
CA CYS A 143 12.15 -7.56 -20.68
C CYS A 143 13.60 -7.17 -20.95
N LYS A 144 13.95 -6.78 -22.19
CA LYS A 144 15.30 -6.32 -22.54
C LYS A 144 15.72 -5.05 -21.80
N ALA A 145 14.80 -4.09 -21.63
CA ALA A 145 15.08 -2.90 -20.84
C ALA A 145 15.31 -3.24 -19.36
N VAL A 146 14.55 -4.20 -18.80
CA VAL A 146 14.82 -4.70 -17.44
C VAL A 146 16.20 -5.39 -17.37
N GLU A 147 16.52 -6.31 -18.29
CA GLU A 147 17.82 -6.99 -18.32
C GLU A 147 19.01 -6.02 -18.42
N LYS A 148 18.84 -4.89 -19.12
CA LYS A 148 19.89 -3.89 -19.29
C LYS A 148 20.06 -2.99 -18.06
N THR A 149 18.97 -2.70 -17.36
CA THR A 149 18.94 -1.72 -16.26
C THR A 149 18.97 -2.36 -14.88
N LYS A 150 18.63 -3.64 -14.77
CA LYS A 150 18.66 -4.47 -13.57
C LYS A 150 19.65 -5.62 -13.76
N ILE A 151 20.18 -6.14 -12.66
CA ILE A 151 21.15 -7.26 -12.66
C ILE A 151 20.46 -8.61 -12.94
N TYR A 152 19.14 -8.62 -13.11
CA TYR A 152 18.34 -9.84 -13.24
C TYR A 152 17.35 -9.76 -14.41
N LYS A 153 16.88 -10.93 -14.85
CA LYS A 153 15.82 -11.08 -15.85
C LYS A 153 14.44 -11.19 -15.17
N PRO A 154 13.36 -10.66 -15.77
CA PRO A 154 12.02 -10.90 -15.27
C PRO A 154 11.71 -12.40 -15.15
N ARG A 155 11.10 -12.80 -14.04
CA ARG A 155 10.69 -14.19 -13.81
C ARG A 155 9.50 -14.57 -14.71
N VAL A 156 9.31 -15.87 -14.94
CA VAL A 156 8.15 -16.38 -15.71
C VAL A 156 6.84 -15.95 -15.06
N THR A 157 6.74 -16.04 -13.73
CA THR A 157 5.59 -15.56 -12.94
C THR A 157 5.28 -14.09 -13.23
N GLN A 158 6.30 -13.22 -13.24
CA GLN A 158 6.14 -11.79 -13.54
C GLN A 158 5.67 -11.54 -14.97
N MET A 159 6.20 -12.28 -15.95
CA MET A 159 5.79 -12.17 -17.35
C MET A 159 4.33 -12.62 -17.56
N VAL A 160 3.93 -13.71 -16.91
CA VAL A 160 2.55 -14.22 -16.94
C VAL A 160 1.60 -13.19 -16.30
N SER A 161 1.92 -12.70 -15.10
CA SER A 161 1.12 -11.66 -14.43
C SER A 161 0.98 -10.39 -15.28
N TRP A 162 2.07 -9.95 -15.93
CA TRP A 162 2.04 -8.80 -16.83
C TRP A 162 1.16 -9.05 -18.06
N CYS A 163 1.23 -10.24 -18.68
CA CYS A 163 0.37 -10.58 -19.82
C CYS A 163 -1.11 -10.54 -19.44
N ILE A 164 -1.46 -11.08 -18.27
CA ILE A 164 -2.84 -11.05 -17.76
C ILE A 164 -3.33 -9.60 -17.61
N LEU A 165 -2.50 -8.70 -17.08
CA LEU A 165 -2.85 -7.28 -16.95
C LEU A 165 -3.09 -6.61 -18.31
N VAL A 166 -2.32 -6.97 -19.34
CA VAL A 166 -2.40 -6.35 -20.66
C VAL A 166 -3.56 -6.88 -21.50
N LEU A 167 -3.82 -8.18 -21.45
CA LEU A 167 -4.89 -8.84 -22.24
C LEU A 167 -6.27 -8.65 -21.61
N SER A 168 -6.33 -8.39 -20.31
CA SER A 168 -7.61 -8.22 -19.64
C SER A 168 -8.36 -7.00 -20.17
N LYS A 169 -9.58 -7.25 -20.65
CA LYS A 169 -10.51 -6.20 -21.10
C LYS A 169 -11.10 -5.39 -19.93
N SER A 170 -11.10 -5.94 -18.72
CA SER A 170 -11.59 -5.29 -17.49
C SER A 170 -10.48 -5.10 -16.46
N SER A 171 -10.64 -4.12 -15.57
CA SER A 171 -9.74 -3.92 -14.43
C SER A 171 -9.70 -5.19 -13.57
N ARG A 172 -8.54 -5.84 -13.50
CA ARG A 172 -8.34 -7.06 -12.71
C ARG A 172 -7.45 -6.79 -11.50
N LEU A 173 -7.78 -7.48 -10.41
CA LEU A 173 -6.89 -7.63 -9.27
C LEU A 173 -5.95 -8.80 -9.57
N VAL A 174 -4.65 -8.56 -9.49
CA VAL A 174 -3.64 -9.62 -9.64
C VAL A 174 -2.96 -9.82 -8.30
N GLN A 175 -3.18 -10.98 -7.69
CA GLN A 175 -2.53 -11.36 -6.45
C GLN A 175 -1.10 -11.83 -6.77
N VAL A 176 -0.13 -11.14 -6.19
CA VAL A 176 1.30 -11.44 -6.33
C VAL A 176 1.84 -11.64 -4.93
N GLY A 177 2.45 -12.80 -4.66
CA GLY A 177 3.04 -13.10 -3.36
C GLY A 177 4.15 -12.11 -3.00
N THR A 178 4.30 -11.81 -1.71
CA THR A 178 5.38 -10.95 -1.22
C THR A 178 6.75 -11.53 -1.60
N GLY A 179 7.62 -10.72 -2.20
CA GLY A 179 8.94 -11.16 -2.66
C GLY A 179 8.97 -11.71 -4.10
N GLU A 180 7.83 -11.82 -4.79
CA GLU A 180 7.77 -12.20 -6.21
C GLU A 180 8.13 -11.06 -7.18
N GLY A 181 8.40 -9.86 -6.65
CA GLY A 181 8.84 -8.70 -7.43
C GLY A 181 7.68 -7.94 -8.08
N LYS A 182 6.62 -7.65 -7.31
CA LYS A 182 5.47 -6.84 -7.74
C LYS A 182 5.86 -5.50 -8.38
N SER A 183 6.87 -4.82 -7.84
CA SER A 183 7.37 -3.56 -8.40
C SER A 183 7.88 -3.69 -9.85
N CYS A 184 8.43 -4.85 -10.24
CA CYS A 184 8.83 -5.14 -11.62
C CYS A 184 7.61 -5.21 -12.55
N ILE A 185 6.57 -5.92 -12.13
CA ILE A 185 5.31 -6.06 -12.88
C ILE A 185 4.68 -4.67 -13.08
N VAL A 186 4.59 -3.89 -12.00
CA VAL A 186 4.04 -2.52 -12.02
C VAL A 186 4.84 -1.62 -12.97
N ALA A 187 6.17 -1.62 -12.88
CA ALA A 187 7.00 -0.77 -13.74
C ALA A 187 6.90 -1.16 -15.23
N MET A 188 6.92 -2.46 -15.54
CA MET A 188 6.73 -2.93 -16.92
C MET A 188 5.35 -2.58 -17.46
N PHE A 189 4.30 -2.71 -16.65
CA PHE A 189 2.93 -2.37 -17.06
C PHE A 189 2.75 -0.86 -17.25
N ALA A 190 3.27 -0.04 -16.34
CA ALA A 190 3.25 1.42 -16.47
C ALA A 190 4.01 1.88 -17.73
N ALA A 191 5.19 1.30 -18.00
CA ALA A 191 5.95 1.62 -19.19
C ALA A 191 5.20 1.25 -20.48
N TYR A 192 4.54 0.09 -20.53
CA TYR A 192 3.70 -0.29 -21.66
C TYR A 192 2.59 0.73 -21.93
N GLN A 193 1.86 1.13 -20.89
CA GLN A 193 0.77 2.09 -21.01
C GLN A 193 1.29 3.47 -21.43
N ALA A 194 2.44 3.90 -20.91
CA ALA A 194 3.10 5.14 -21.31
C ALA A 194 3.55 5.15 -22.79
N LEU A 195 4.08 4.01 -23.28
CA LEU A 195 4.45 3.85 -24.69
C LEU A 195 3.22 3.87 -25.62
N ASN A 196 2.06 3.47 -25.12
CA ASN A 196 0.77 3.57 -25.82
C ASN A 196 0.10 4.95 -25.69
N GLY A 197 0.83 5.97 -25.22
CA GLY A 197 0.35 7.35 -25.13
C GLY A 197 -0.58 7.63 -23.95
N LYS A 198 -0.70 6.70 -23.00
CA LYS A 198 -1.43 6.94 -21.74
C LYS A 198 -0.51 7.57 -20.69
N THR A 199 -1.12 8.11 -19.64
CA THR A 199 -0.39 8.68 -18.50
C THR A 199 -0.68 7.91 -17.20
N PRO A 200 0.14 6.90 -16.83
CA PRO A 200 -0.09 6.09 -15.65
C PRO A 200 0.15 6.85 -14.33
N ASP A 201 -0.83 6.77 -13.43
CA ASP A 201 -0.73 7.21 -12.03
C ASP A 201 -0.58 5.96 -11.14
N ILE A 202 0.58 5.83 -10.48
CA ILE A 202 0.91 4.69 -9.63
C ILE A 202 0.70 5.09 -8.17
N ILE A 203 -0.28 4.46 -7.54
CA ILE A 203 -0.65 4.69 -6.14
C ILE A 203 0.07 3.65 -5.28
N SER A 204 0.92 4.12 -4.39
CA SER A 204 1.62 3.33 -3.38
C SER A 204 0.97 3.53 -2.01
N SER A 205 1.21 2.59 -1.08
CA SER A 205 0.64 2.64 0.28
C SER A 205 1.28 3.69 1.19
N SER A 206 2.49 4.16 0.85
CA SER A 206 3.18 5.23 1.58
C SER A 206 4.08 6.11 0.67
N PRO A 207 4.37 7.36 1.08
CA PRO A 207 5.25 8.25 0.32
C PRO A 207 6.66 7.70 0.13
N VAL A 208 7.21 7.04 1.16
CA VAL A 208 8.57 6.46 1.12
C VAL A 208 8.67 5.36 0.07
N LEU A 209 7.64 4.52 -0.03
CA LEU A 209 7.58 3.45 -1.05
C LEU A 209 7.41 4.03 -2.45
N ALA A 210 6.59 5.07 -2.63
CA ALA A 210 6.45 5.78 -3.90
C ALA A 210 7.78 6.37 -4.38
N GLU A 211 8.51 7.07 -3.50
CA GLU A 211 9.81 7.66 -3.81
C GLU A 211 10.88 6.61 -4.09
N ARG A 212 10.91 5.54 -3.29
CA ARG A 212 11.83 4.41 -3.49
C ARG A 212 11.61 3.80 -4.86
N ASP A 213 10.39 3.42 -5.20
CA ASP A 213 10.09 2.69 -6.44
C ASP A 213 10.31 3.58 -7.67
N ALA A 214 9.92 4.86 -7.61
CA ALA A 214 10.21 5.80 -8.69
C ALA A 214 11.72 5.97 -8.92
N LYS A 215 12.51 6.06 -7.84
CA LYS A 215 13.98 6.15 -7.93
C LYS A 215 14.58 4.85 -8.46
N GLU A 216 14.14 3.71 -7.95
CA GLU A 216 14.65 2.40 -8.31
C GLU A 216 14.41 2.06 -9.80
N TRP A 217 13.27 2.49 -10.34
CA TRP A 217 12.88 2.25 -11.74
C TRP A 217 13.19 3.43 -12.68
N SER A 218 13.79 4.51 -12.18
CA SER A 218 14.13 5.70 -12.97
C SER A 218 15.02 5.40 -14.18
N VAL A 219 16.04 4.55 -14.01
CA VAL A 219 16.96 4.16 -15.10
C VAL A 219 16.23 3.34 -16.16
N PHE A 220 15.31 2.47 -15.74
CA PHE A 220 14.46 1.68 -16.62
C PHE A 220 13.55 2.57 -17.48
N TYR A 221 12.85 3.53 -16.86
CA TYR A 221 12.01 4.46 -17.61
C TYR A 221 12.85 5.33 -18.55
N LYS A 222 14.02 5.79 -18.11
CA LYS A 222 14.95 6.58 -18.94
C LYS A 222 15.43 5.82 -20.18
N GLU A 223 15.76 4.54 -20.05
CA GLU A 223 16.15 3.67 -21.17
C GLU A 223 15.04 3.58 -22.24
N LEU A 224 13.77 3.63 -21.80
CA LEU A 224 12.61 3.61 -22.68
C LEU A 224 12.18 5.01 -23.18
N GLY A 225 12.89 6.07 -22.78
CA GLY A 225 12.54 7.45 -23.11
C GLY A 225 11.31 7.99 -22.37
N ILE A 226 10.94 7.36 -21.25
CA ILE A 226 9.75 7.68 -20.47
C ILE A 226 10.13 8.61 -19.31
N THR A 227 9.36 9.68 -19.12
CA THR A 227 9.53 10.59 -17.98
C THR A 227 8.77 10.09 -16.75
N VAL A 228 9.43 10.12 -15.58
CA VAL A 228 8.86 9.67 -14.31
C VAL A 228 9.07 10.71 -13.21
N ASN A 229 8.09 10.87 -12.32
CA ASN A 229 8.19 11.76 -11.17
C ASN A 229 7.32 11.26 -9.99
N VAL A 230 7.43 11.89 -8.82
CA VAL A 230 6.67 11.55 -7.62
C VAL A 230 5.96 12.79 -7.11
N ASN A 231 4.65 12.74 -6.78
CA ASN A 231 3.92 13.92 -6.32
C ASN A 231 4.00 14.17 -4.80
N THR A 232 4.64 13.28 -4.05
CA THR A 232 4.86 13.40 -2.60
C THR A 232 5.78 14.57 -2.26
N ASN A 233 5.62 15.15 -1.07
CA ASN A 233 6.49 16.19 -0.51
C ASN A 233 6.62 17.49 -1.34
N LYS A 234 5.66 17.76 -2.24
CA LYS A 234 5.66 18.98 -3.07
C LYS A 234 4.72 20.03 -2.48
N SER A 235 5.30 21.16 -2.08
CA SER A 235 4.56 22.26 -1.44
C SER A 235 4.14 23.35 -2.44
N LYS A 236 4.85 23.49 -3.56
CA LYS A 236 4.60 24.53 -4.56
C LYS A 236 3.80 24.00 -5.73
N ASP A 237 2.76 24.74 -6.12
CA ASP A 237 1.91 24.41 -7.27
C ASP A 237 2.72 24.24 -8.57
N THR A 238 3.83 24.98 -8.73
CA THR A 238 4.73 24.86 -9.89
C THR A 238 5.50 23.54 -9.94
N GLU A 239 5.84 22.96 -8.79
CA GLU A 239 6.55 21.67 -8.71
C GLU A 239 5.60 20.51 -9.01
N LEU A 240 4.37 20.61 -8.51
CA LEU A 240 3.30 19.67 -8.83
C LEU A 240 2.94 19.73 -10.32
N LYS A 241 2.84 20.92 -10.91
CA LYS A 241 2.61 21.07 -12.35
C LYS A 241 3.66 20.33 -13.19
N LYS A 242 4.95 20.54 -12.89
CA LYS A 242 6.06 19.82 -13.54
C LYS A 242 6.00 18.31 -13.29
N CYS A 243 5.51 17.89 -12.12
CA CYS A 243 5.29 16.48 -11.80
C CYS A 243 4.31 15.85 -12.79
N TYR A 244 3.15 16.48 -12.96
CA TYR A 244 2.06 15.96 -13.77
C TYR A 244 2.27 16.09 -15.28
N GLU A 245 3.28 16.86 -15.70
CA GLU A 245 3.79 16.88 -17.08
C GLU A 245 4.61 15.61 -17.43
N CYS A 246 5.10 14.85 -16.44
CA CYS A 246 5.76 13.57 -16.69
C CYS A 246 4.75 12.49 -17.09
N GLN A 247 5.15 11.51 -17.89
CA GLN A 247 4.27 10.43 -18.36
C GLN A 247 3.82 9.53 -17.20
N VAL A 248 4.75 9.10 -16.34
CA VAL A 248 4.48 8.26 -15.18
C VAL A 248 4.61 9.08 -13.90
N VAL A 249 3.60 9.00 -13.02
CA VAL A 249 3.63 9.67 -11.73
C VAL A 249 3.39 8.66 -10.62
N TYR A 250 4.31 8.59 -9.65
CA TYR A 250 4.14 7.84 -8.41
C TYR A 250 3.59 8.75 -7.32
N GLY A 251 2.83 8.20 -6.39
CA GLY A 251 2.24 8.96 -5.31
C GLY A 251 1.46 8.12 -4.32
N THR A 252 0.83 8.79 -3.36
CA THR A 252 -0.16 8.17 -2.48
C THR A 252 -1.57 8.61 -2.86
N THR A 253 -2.57 7.86 -2.39
CA THR A 253 -3.98 8.24 -2.57
C THR A 253 -4.27 9.63 -2.03
N GLN A 254 -3.68 9.98 -0.88
CA GLN A 254 -3.88 11.28 -0.24
C GLN A 254 -3.32 12.41 -1.11
N ASP A 255 -2.13 12.25 -1.68
CA ASP A 255 -1.52 13.26 -2.55
C ASP A 255 -2.32 13.43 -3.86
N PHE A 256 -2.66 12.32 -4.54
CA PHE A 256 -3.44 12.39 -5.78
C PHE A 256 -4.83 13.01 -5.58
N ALA A 257 -5.52 12.63 -4.50
CA ALA A 257 -6.82 13.19 -4.16
C ALA A 257 -6.69 14.68 -3.77
N GLY A 258 -5.70 15.03 -2.95
CA GLY A 258 -5.41 16.41 -2.59
C GLY A 258 -5.15 17.29 -3.81
N ASP A 259 -4.34 16.82 -4.76
CA ASP A 259 -4.03 17.53 -6.00
C ASP A 259 -5.25 17.69 -6.91
N PHE A 260 -6.10 16.66 -6.98
CA PHE A 260 -7.39 16.75 -7.68
C PHE A 260 -8.31 17.80 -7.05
N LEU A 261 -8.43 17.80 -5.73
CA LEU A 261 -9.24 18.78 -5.00
C LEU A 261 -8.66 20.20 -5.16
N ARG A 262 -7.33 20.38 -5.10
CA ARG A 262 -6.67 21.69 -5.32
C ARG A 262 -6.99 22.23 -6.70
N GLN A 263 -6.97 21.37 -7.72
CA GLN A 263 -7.36 21.75 -9.07
C GLN A 263 -8.83 22.15 -9.17
N ARG A 264 -9.73 21.35 -8.57
CA ARG A 264 -11.18 21.54 -8.73
C ARG A 264 -11.73 22.71 -7.91
N PHE A 265 -11.27 22.88 -6.67
CA PHE A 265 -11.79 23.85 -5.70
C PHE A 265 -10.99 25.14 -5.66
N HIS A 266 -9.65 25.07 -5.60
CA HIS A 266 -8.81 26.27 -5.53
C HIS A 266 -8.52 26.86 -6.92
N ARG A 267 -9.00 26.23 -8.00
CA ARG A 267 -8.75 26.59 -9.41
C ARG A 267 -7.25 26.73 -9.72
N LYS A 268 -6.41 26.01 -8.97
CA LYS A 268 -4.97 25.95 -9.21
C LYS A 268 -4.71 24.98 -10.36
N TYR A 269 -3.92 25.38 -11.36
CA TYR A 269 -3.68 24.55 -12.55
C TYR A 269 -2.58 23.51 -12.30
N VAL A 270 -2.81 22.65 -11.31
CA VAL A 270 -1.81 21.74 -10.74
C VAL A 270 -1.63 20.46 -11.59
N ARG A 271 -2.70 19.95 -12.19
CA ARG A 271 -2.74 18.78 -13.09
C ARG A 271 -3.12 19.21 -14.51
N PRO A 272 -2.23 19.92 -15.24
CA PRO A 272 -2.54 20.51 -16.53
C PRO A 272 -2.80 19.43 -17.59
N LYS A 273 -4.05 19.30 -18.08
CA LYS A 273 -4.44 18.41 -19.19
C LYS A 273 -4.17 16.90 -18.96
N ARG A 274 -3.88 16.48 -17.73
CA ARG A 274 -3.69 15.06 -17.36
C ARG A 274 -5.01 14.50 -16.85
N GLU A 275 -5.57 13.54 -17.59
CA GLU A 275 -6.77 12.80 -17.20
C GLU A 275 -6.40 11.49 -16.48
N PHE A 276 -7.37 10.88 -15.81
CA PHE A 276 -7.20 9.57 -15.15
C PHE A 276 -7.28 8.42 -16.16
N GLN A 277 -6.28 8.32 -17.03
CA GLN A 277 -6.27 7.35 -18.14
C GLN A 277 -5.88 5.94 -17.72
N CYS A 278 -5.01 5.80 -16.72
CA CYS A 278 -4.57 4.53 -16.16
C CYS A 278 -4.12 4.75 -14.72
N VAL A 279 -4.76 4.06 -13.78
CA VAL A 279 -4.39 4.08 -12.35
C VAL A 279 -3.97 2.68 -11.95
N ILE A 280 -2.78 2.56 -11.37
CA ILE A 280 -2.24 1.30 -10.89
C ILE A 280 -2.13 1.41 -9.38
N VAL A 281 -2.86 0.56 -8.65
CA VAL A 281 -2.89 0.58 -7.18
C VAL A 281 -2.05 -0.56 -6.64
N ASP A 282 -0.97 -0.21 -5.94
CA ASP A 282 -0.21 -1.16 -5.13
C ASP A 282 -0.91 -1.36 -3.77
N GLU A 283 -0.76 -2.56 -3.19
CA GLU A 283 -1.39 -2.95 -1.91
C GLU A 283 -2.88 -2.54 -1.81
N VAL A 284 -3.64 -2.92 -2.83
CA VAL A 284 -5.06 -2.56 -2.99
C VAL A 284 -5.94 -3.01 -1.82
N ASP A 285 -5.60 -4.12 -1.18
CA ASP A 285 -6.25 -4.63 0.02
C ASP A 285 -6.09 -3.64 1.17
N SER A 286 -4.85 -3.18 1.44
CA SER A 286 -4.63 -2.18 2.47
C SER A 286 -5.30 -0.84 2.12
N LEU A 287 -5.28 -0.46 0.84
CA LEU A 287 -5.88 0.80 0.43
C LEU A 287 -7.41 0.82 0.53
N MET A 288 -8.07 -0.27 0.12
CA MET A 288 -9.52 -0.34 0.00
C MET A 288 -10.19 -0.84 1.27
N LEU A 289 -9.55 -1.74 2.02
CA LEU A 289 -10.11 -2.29 3.25
C LEU A 289 -9.65 -1.50 4.48
N ASP A 290 -8.33 -1.35 4.67
CA ASP A 290 -7.82 -0.71 5.89
C ASP A 290 -8.02 0.82 5.84
N LYS A 291 -7.71 1.43 4.69
CA LYS A 291 -7.76 2.89 4.49
C LYS A 291 -9.01 3.36 3.75
N GLY A 292 -9.98 2.49 3.48
CA GLY A 292 -11.17 2.82 2.68
C GLY A 292 -12.06 3.91 3.29
N LEU A 293 -11.92 4.16 4.60
CA LEU A 293 -12.65 5.21 5.32
C LEU A 293 -11.87 6.52 5.47
N GLU A 294 -10.62 6.59 5.01
CA GLU A 294 -9.84 7.82 5.08
C GLU A 294 -10.45 8.91 4.17
N VAL A 295 -10.65 10.11 4.74
CA VAL A 295 -11.16 11.27 4.02
C VAL A 295 -10.06 12.32 3.90
N VAL A 296 -9.83 12.80 2.68
CA VAL A 296 -8.84 13.85 2.39
C VAL A 296 -9.48 15.22 2.51
N TYR A 297 -8.99 16.02 3.46
CA TYR A 297 -9.38 17.41 3.64
C TYR A 297 -8.33 18.36 3.06
N LEU A 298 -8.78 19.38 2.35
CA LEU A 298 -7.92 20.51 2.00
C LEU A 298 -7.95 21.53 3.13
N ASN A 299 -6.78 21.78 3.71
CA ASN A 299 -6.59 22.88 4.64
C ASN A 299 -5.86 24.03 3.95
N SER A 300 -6.29 25.25 4.22
CA SER A 300 -5.60 26.48 3.85
C SER A 300 -5.72 27.46 5.00
N ASN A 301 -4.61 28.08 5.39
CA ASN A 301 -4.67 29.21 6.30
C ASN A 301 -5.45 30.33 5.63
N ILE A 302 -6.51 30.79 6.27
CA ILE A 302 -7.23 32.01 5.88
C ILE A 302 -6.53 33.14 6.63
N PRO A 303 -5.72 33.97 5.94
CA PRO A 303 -5.08 35.12 6.60
C PRO A 303 -6.16 36.02 7.22
N LEU A 304 -5.84 36.68 8.34
CA LEU A 304 -6.74 37.56 9.11
C LEU A 304 -7.87 36.88 9.92
N MET A 305 -8.01 35.53 9.94
CA MET A 305 -8.92 34.90 10.92
C MET A 305 -8.46 35.12 12.37
N GLU A 306 -7.16 35.31 12.61
CA GLU A 306 -6.63 35.65 13.94
C GLU A 306 -7.19 36.98 14.46
N SER A 307 -7.42 37.95 13.57
CA SER A 307 -8.02 39.24 13.93
C SER A 307 -9.51 39.11 14.30
N LEU A 308 -10.18 38.08 13.76
CA LEU A 308 -11.57 37.73 14.12
C LEU A 308 -11.65 37.02 15.47
N ASN A 309 -10.57 36.42 15.97
CA ASN A 309 -10.59 35.75 17.27
C ASN A 309 -10.97 36.71 18.41
N GLY A 310 -10.51 37.97 18.36
CA GLY A 310 -10.92 38.99 19.35
C GLY A 310 -12.42 39.28 19.30
N ILE A 311 -12.99 39.38 18.09
CA ILE A 311 -14.43 39.60 17.90
C ILE A 311 -15.23 38.37 18.35
N LEU A 312 -14.77 37.16 18.02
CA LEU A 312 -15.41 35.91 18.41
C LEU A 312 -15.35 35.69 19.93
N ALA A 313 -14.24 36.07 20.57
CA ALA A 313 -14.09 36.04 22.03
C ALA A 313 -15.06 37.01 22.71
N GLU A 314 -15.21 38.23 22.20
CA GLU A 314 -16.20 39.20 22.69
C GLU A 314 -17.64 38.70 22.51
N ILE A 315 -17.97 38.15 21.33
CA ILE A 315 -19.28 37.54 21.10
C ILE A 315 -19.54 36.38 22.08
N TRP A 316 -18.55 35.51 22.28
CA TRP A 316 -18.65 34.38 23.22
C TRP A 316 -18.79 34.85 24.67
N PHE A 317 -18.06 35.90 25.07
CA PHE A 317 -18.15 36.50 26.40
C PHE A 317 -19.56 37.08 26.63
N ILE A 318 -20.10 37.83 25.68
CA ILE A 318 -21.47 38.37 25.73
C ILE A 318 -22.48 37.22 25.83
N ILE A 319 -22.36 36.18 25.01
CA ILE A 319 -23.29 35.03 25.04
C ILE A 319 -23.21 34.25 26.36
N ASN A 320 -22.04 34.12 26.97
CA ASN A 320 -21.89 33.41 28.24
C ASN A 320 -22.24 34.24 29.47
N GLN A 321 -22.16 35.58 29.37
CA GLN A 321 -22.79 36.49 30.33
C GLN A 321 -24.32 36.31 30.34
N LEU A 322 -24.91 35.90 29.21
CA LEU A 322 -26.35 35.58 29.10
C LEU A 322 -26.72 34.19 29.67
N LYS A 323 -26.07 33.74 30.76
CA LYS A 323 -26.33 32.43 31.35
C LYS A 323 -27.80 32.27 31.79
N ARG A 324 -28.53 31.44 31.03
CA ARG A 324 -29.77 30.71 31.37
C ARG A 324 -30.81 31.46 32.20
N LEU A 325 -31.74 32.13 31.52
CA LEU A 325 -33.10 32.29 32.04
C LEU A 325 -33.82 30.94 31.89
N ASP A 326 -33.64 30.04 32.86
CA ASP A 326 -34.56 28.93 33.14
C ASP A 326 -35.76 29.40 33.98
N THR A 327 -36.08 30.69 33.88
CA THR A 327 -37.26 31.32 34.46
C THR A 327 -37.91 32.07 33.31
N GLY A 328 -39.12 31.67 32.90
CA GLY A 328 -39.81 32.18 31.70
C GLY A 328 -40.20 33.67 31.71
N GLU A 329 -39.37 34.56 32.25
CA GLU A 329 -39.54 36.01 32.26
C GLU A 329 -38.21 36.71 31.92
N ILE A 330 -38.28 37.68 31.01
CA ILE A 330 -37.14 38.51 30.59
C ILE A 330 -36.93 39.61 31.63
N LEU A 331 -35.78 39.61 32.32
CA LEU A 331 -35.41 40.68 33.24
C LEU A 331 -34.51 41.73 32.56
N GLY A 332 -35.07 42.92 32.39
CA GLY A 332 -34.32 44.18 32.24
C GLY A 332 -34.08 44.65 30.80
N PRO A 333 -33.99 45.99 30.57
CA PRO A 333 -33.77 46.54 29.26
C PRO A 333 -32.34 46.27 28.78
N ILE A 334 -32.22 45.92 27.50
CA ILE A 334 -30.96 45.78 26.78
C ILE A 334 -30.21 47.12 26.87
N GLN A 335 -29.09 47.15 27.59
CA GLN A 335 -28.19 48.31 27.60
C GLN A 335 -27.24 48.24 26.39
N LEU A 336 -27.09 49.35 25.68
CA LEU A 336 -26.20 49.47 24.53
C LEU A 336 -24.74 49.52 24.99
N PHE A 337 -23.90 48.68 24.40
CA PHE A 337 -22.45 48.54 24.67
C PHE A 337 -21.71 49.89 24.78
N SER A 338 -22.09 50.88 23.97
CA SER A 338 -21.49 52.22 24.00
C SER A 338 -21.69 52.97 25.31
N GLN A 339 -22.81 52.75 26.02
CA GLN A 339 -23.10 53.41 27.29
C GLN A 339 -22.24 52.81 28.40
N VAL A 340 -22.19 51.48 28.50
CA VAL A 340 -21.39 50.75 29.48
C VAL A 340 -19.89 51.03 29.30
N LEU A 341 -19.39 51.05 28.05
CA LEU A 341 -17.99 51.40 27.79
C LEU A 341 -17.68 52.85 28.15
N SER A 342 -18.60 53.78 27.87
CA SER A 342 -18.39 55.20 28.16
C SER A 342 -18.37 55.50 29.66
N GLU A 343 -19.16 54.78 30.46
CA GLU A 343 -19.18 54.89 31.92
C GLU A 343 -17.86 54.35 32.51
N ILE A 344 -17.42 53.18 32.08
CA ILE A 344 -16.18 52.55 32.56
C ILE A 344 -14.93 53.37 32.19
N ILE A 345 -14.90 53.94 30.98
CA ILE A 345 -13.79 54.80 30.51
C ILE A 345 -13.81 56.16 31.21
N ASN A 346 -14.98 56.73 31.49
CA ASN A 346 -15.09 58.01 32.21
C ASN A 346 -14.73 57.88 33.69
N GLU A 347 -15.02 56.73 34.32
CA GLU A 347 -14.71 56.50 35.73
C GLU A 347 -13.23 56.15 35.97
N ASN A 348 -12.56 55.47 35.03
CA ASN A 348 -11.17 55.03 35.21
C ASN A 348 -10.24 55.59 34.12
N LYS A 349 -9.62 56.73 34.40
CA LYS A 349 -8.75 57.49 33.47
C LYS A 349 -7.45 56.79 33.01
N ASN A 350 -7.17 55.54 33.38
CA ASN A 350 -5.85 54.91 33.19
C ASN A 350 -5.87 53.49 32.59
N ILE A 351 -6.85 53.10 31.78
CA ILE A 351 -6.84 51.77 31.14
C ILE A 351 -6.54 51.90 29.65
N HIS A 352 -5.33 51.49 29.26
CA HIS A 352 -4.93 51.38 27.87
C HIS A 352 -5.57 50.13 27.23
N SER A 353 -5.98 50.26 25.96
CA SER A 353 -6.63 49.20 25.16
C SER A 353 -5.86 47.88 25.12
N HIS A 354 -4.54 47.91 25.32
CA HIS A 354 -3.68 46.73 25.35
C HIS A 354 -3.88 45.84 26.58
N THR A 355 -4.31 46.41 27.71
CA THR A 355 -4.49 45.68 28.98
C THR A 355 -5.73 44.79 28.93
N ILE A 356 -6.76 45.21 28.19
CA ILE A 356 -8.01 44.44 27.99
C ILE A 356 -7.72 43.16 27.18
N VAL A 357 -6.82 43.25 26.19
CA VAL A 357 -6.41 42.09 25.38
C VAL A 357 -5.56 41.11 26.19
N GLN A 358 -4.72 41.57 27.13
CA GLN A 358 -3.94 40.67 28.00
C GLN A 358 -4.81 39.91 29.01
N ILE A 359 -5.83 40.55 29.59
CA ILE A 359 -6.73 39.90 30.56
C ILE A 359 -7.55 38.78 29.90
N ALA A 360 -7.88 38.90 28.62
CA ALA A 360 -8.57 37.86 27.86
C ALA A 360 -7.68 36.64 27.50
N VAL A 361 -6.35 36.75 27.65
CA VAL A 361 -5.40 35.67 27.33
C VAL A 361 -4.99 34.88 28.57
N GLU A 362 -5.11 35.45 29.78
CA GLU A 362 -4.71 34.82 31.05
C GLU A 362 -5.84 34.08 31.79
N LEU A 363 -7.07 34.07 31.26
CA LEU A 363 -8.24 33.31 31.76
C LEU A 363 -8.62 32.20 30.79
#